data_AF-D0P1C9-F1
#
_entry.id   AF-D0P1C9-F1
#
_cell.length_a   1.000
_cell.length_b   1.000
_cell.length_c   1.000
_cell.angle_alpha   90.00
_cell.angle_beta   90.00
_cell.angle_gamma   90.00
#
_symmetry.space_group_name_H-M   'P 1'
#
loop_
_entity.id
_entity.type
_entity.pdbx_description
1 polymer ?
#
loop_
_entity_poly.entity_id
_entity_poly.type
_entity_poly.pdbx_seq_one_letter_code
_entity_poly.pdbx_strand_id
1 'polypeptide(L)'
;MEAPEQVKKNSYAEVKSPNVENAISLGQRENGASATISGVVYAALNNYLHMSATLVATAVALIQFPRSLRVFTGMLTDTVPIFGYRRRPYIVIGWGMTFLSCFLMAVLPLGDPYYGDQSIADLDTAELTPEQLATIDTDAPNRGIKMIILMMFANFGTVLAYSGFNGTMIEISQQEPAHLRGTAMGDCDVVFYWFAVVSAFFTGLGLNSEDYGGTFSWSVGFNAIMGVCAATSLIVLPFCWWCIQEERVTSGPSKSVYTFLYELLQRKTIYRYIAFRFFYNVMAMISVTSASAIQSTWAGVEPINNGIATMLAAFLTMLGTQWFWLGVPLLEKIPFAATDFVGALFMLEVDSEDFEATLFGLAVTSQRVGIPFATVITKSIDGYFDIEREYIQQDDHHVRSQVTYAYLIAYAVNLLAIVFVVLLPRQKEELHRMQRDNATNKIMGIATICVLIFALAWSLMTNILSLFDSTSCLRIAGGSGC
;
A
#
# COMPACT_ATOMS: atom_id res chain seq x y z
N MET A 1 -13.62 -27.04 -60.41
CA MET A 1 -12.92 -25.74 -60.34
C MET A 1 -13.73 -24.89 -59.39
N GLU A 2 -13.42 -24.98 -58.11
CA GLU A 2 -14.07 -24.24 -57.03
C GLU A 2 -12.98 -23.52 -56.22
N ALA A 3 -13.31 -22.30 -55.78
CA ALA A 3 -12.42 -21.31 -55.19
C ALA A 3 -11.92 -21.69 -53.79
N PRO A 4 -10.77 -21.16 -53.33
CA PRO A 4 -10.28 -21.41 -51.97
C PRO A 4 -11.09 -20.60 -50.94
N GLU A 5 -11.57 -21.33 -49.95
CA GLU A 5 -12.37 -20.89 -48.81
C GLU A 5 -11.53 -20.01 -47.86
N GLN A 6 -12.09 -18.86 -47.46
CA GLN A 6 -11.52 -17.97 -46.47
C GLN A 6 -11.42 -18.67 -45.10
N VAL A 7 -10.20 -18.83 -44.60
CA VAL A 7 -9.92 -19.30 -43.24
C VAL A 7 -10.50 -18.29 -42.23
N LYS A 8 -11.62 -18.66 -41.62
CA LYS A 8 -12.30 -17.94 -40.54
C LYS A 8 -11.35 -17.67 -39.36
N LYS A 9 -11.08 -16.39 -39.10
CA LYS A 9 -10.78 -15.87 -37.75
C LYS A 9 -12.00 -16.12 -36.86
N ASN A 10 -11.91 -17.10 -35.96
CA ASN A 10 -12.61 -17.13 -34.66
C ASN A 10 -12.22 -18.42 -33.92
N SER A 11 -11.17 -18.37 -33.11
CA SER A 11 -10.78 -19.45 -32.20
C SER A 11 -10.31 -18.92 -30.83
N TYR A 12 -10.89 -17.80 -30.38
CA TYR A 12 -10.57 -17.19 -29.07
C TYR A 12 -11.72 -17.30 -28.05
N ALA A 13 -12.88 -17.83 -28.44
CA ALA A 13 -14.10 -17.77 -27.62
C ALA A 13 -14.41 -19.03 -26.79
N GLU A 14 -13.76 -20.16 -27.04
CA GLU A 14 -14.06 -21.41 -26.35
C GLU A 14 -12.79 -22.07 -25.87
N VAL A 15 -12.53 -21.94 -24.56
CA VAL A 15 -12.02 -22.95 -23.60
C VAL A 15 -11.54 -22.16 -22.38
N LYS A 16 -12.47 -21.86 -21.45
CA LYS A 16 -12.14 -21.42 -20.09
C LYS A 16 -12.63 -22.51 -19.11
N SER A 17 -11.67 -23.12 -18.40
CA SER A 17 -11.78 -24.04 -17.24
C SER A 17 -11.92 -25.55 -17.55
N PRO A 18 -11.37 -26.51 -16.75
CA PRO A 18 -10.82 -26.40 -15.37
C PRO A 18 -9.45 -27.09 -15.11
N ASN A 19 -8.70 -26.54 -14.14
CA ASN A 19 -8.00 -27.24 -13.03
C ASN A 19 -7.02 -26.25 -12.39
N VAL A 20 -7.49 -25.55 -11.37
CA VAL A 20 -6.72 -24.53 -10.63
C VAL A 20 -6.34 -25.12 -9.27
N GLU A 21 -5.56 -26.19 -9.27
CA GLU A 21 -4.91 -26.69 -8.06
C GLU A 21 -3.54 -26.00 -7.82
N ASN A 22 -3.02 -25.29 -8.83
CA ASN A 22 -1.72 -24.62 -8.78
C ASN A 22 -1.80 -23.09 -8.96
N ALA A 23 -2.94 -22.43 -8.70
CA ALA A 23 -2.94 -20.96 -8.60
C ALA A 23 -2.24 -20.54 -7.31
N ILE A 24 -0.91 -20.50 -7.40
CA ILE A 24 -0.02 -19.79 -6.50
C ILE A 24 -0.63 -18.41 -6.26
N SER A 25 -0.60 -18.02 -5.00
CA SER A 25 -1.19 -16.82 -4.40
C SER A 25 -1.10 -15.55 -5.28
N LEU A 26 -2.12 -15.31 -6.11
CA LEU A 26 -2.32 -14.06 -6.89
C LEU A 26 -2.65 -12.84 -6.00
N GLY A 27 -2.38 -12.92 -4.70
CA GLY A 27 -2.50 -11.82 -3.75
C GLY A 27 -1.38 -10.82 -3.98
N GLN A 28 -1.60 -9.93 -4.95
CA GLN A 28 -0.67 -8.90 -5.41
C GLN A 28 -0.29 -7.96 -4.25
N ARG A 29 0.84 -8.24 -3.62
CA ARG A 29 1.49 -7.31 -2.70
C ARG A 29 2.79 -6.78 -3.31
N GLU A 30 2.73 -5.53 -3.72
CA GLU A 30 3.84 -4.75 -4.28
C GLU A 30 4.84 -4.40 -3.15
N ASN A 31 5.81 -5.29 -2.89
CA ASN A 31 6.56 -5.30 -1.62
C ASN A 31 8.08 -5.10 -1.74
N GLY A 32 8.63 -4.63 -2.85
CA GLY A 32 10.08 -4.41 -2.96
C GLY A 32 10.57 -3.21 -2.15
N ALA A 33 11.08 -2.18 -2.82
CA ALA A 33 11.50 -0.93 -2.17
C ALA A 33 10.41 -0.29 -1.30
N SER A 34 9.13 -0.49 -1.65
CA SER A 34 7.99 -0.04 -0.87
C SER A 34 7.88 -0.70 0.52
N ALA A 35 8.34 -1.95 0.67
CA ALA A 35 8.37 -2.61 1.98
C ALA A 35 9.50 -2.06 2.86
N THR A 36 10.67 -1.75 2.29
CA THR A 36 11.76 -1.12 3.06
C THR A 36 11.35 0.27 3.54
N ILE A 37 10.80 1.09 2.64
CA ILE A 37 10.31 2.43 2.96
C ILE A 37 9.20 2.36 4.03
N SER A 38 8.31 1.38 3.97
CA SER A 38 7.28 1.21 5.01
C SER A 38 7.87 0.68 6.33
N GLY A 39 8.86 -0.21 6.27
CA GLY A 39 9.47 -0.86 7.42
C GLY A 39 10.27 0.10 8.30
N VAL A 40 10.86 1.16 7.72
CA VAL A 40 11.59 2.17 8.49
C VAL A 40 10.70 3.16 9.23
N VAL A 41 9.39 3.24 8.91
CA VAL A 41 8.48 4.22 9.54
C VAL A 41 8.42 4.05 11.05
N TYR A 42 8.28 2.82 11.54
CA TYR A 42 8.20 2.55 12.98
C TYR A 42 9.52 2.93 13.68
N ALA A 43 10.65 2.39 13.22
CA ALA A 43 11.93 2.66 13.86
C ALA A 43 12.34 4.15 13.74
N ALA A 44 12.28 4.73 12.53
CA ALA A 44 12.80 6.08 12.28
C ALA A 44 11.83 7.20 12.66
N LEU A 45 10.55 7.10 12.29
CA LEU A 45 9.58 8.18 12.55
C LEU A 45 8.97 8.07 13.95
N ASN A 46 8.58 6.87 14.37
CA ASN A 46 7.97 6.68 15.69
C ASN A 46 9.02 6.66 16.81
N ASN A 47 10.08 5.86 16.71
CA ASN A 47 11.03 5.72 17.83
C ASN A 47 12.12 6.81 17.80
N TYR A 48 12.88 6.92 16.70
CA TYR A 48 14.05 7.80 16.61
C TYR A 48 13.71 9.30 16.64
N LEU A 49 12.76 9.73 15.80
CA LEU A 49 12.32 11.13 15.74
C LEU A 49 11.21 11.47 16.74
N HIS A 50 10.70 10.48 17.47
CA HIS A 50 9.65 10.64 18.47
C HIS A 50 8.41 11.44 18.00
N MET A 51 8.01 11.24 16.74
CA MET A 51 6.86 11.94 16.17
C MET A 51 5.55 11.59 16.91
N SER A 52 4.58 12.51 16.88
CA SER A 52 3.26 12.27 17.47
C SER A 52 2.56 11.09 16.80
N ALA A 53 1.70 10.38 17.54
CA ALA A 53 1.02 9.19 17.04
C ALA A 53 0.14 9.53 15.82
N THR A 54 -0.53 10.67 15.89
CA THR A 54 -1.31 11.23 14.78
C THR A 54 -0.44 11.52 13.55
N LEU A 55 0.77 12.07 13.74
CA LEU A 55 1.67 12.37 12.64
C LEU A 55 2.29 11.11 12.02
N VAL A 56 2.63 10.09 12.82
CA VAL A 56 3.07 8.77 12.32
C VAL A 56 1.97 8.11 11.50
N ALA A 57 0.71 8.13 11.97
CA ALA A 57 -0.43 7.62 11.20
C ALA A 57 -0.60 8.38 9.87
N THR A 58 -0.38 9.70 9.87
CA THR A 58 -0.35 10.53 8.66
C THR A 58 0.76 10.08 7.71
N ALA A 59 1.97 9.86 8.24
CA ALA A 59 3.12 9.44 7.46
C ALA A 59 2.84 8.12 6.74
N VAL A 60 2.30 7.11 7.44
CA VAL A 60 1.92 5.82 6.85
C VAL A 60 0.91 6.01 5.71
N ALA A 61 -0.14 6.80 5.94
CA ALA A 61 -1.18 7.06 4.94
C ALA A 61 -0.64 7.78 3.71
N LEU A 62 0.19 8.81 3.91
CA LEU A 62 0.73 9.64 2.85
C LEU A 62 1.80 8.91 2.03
N ILE A 63 2.70 8.17 2.69
CA ILE A 63 3.71 7.35 2.02
C ILE A 63 3.01 6.34 1.09
N GLN A 64 1.87 5.77 1.50
CA GLN A 64 1.10 4.79 0.72
C GLN A 64 0.13 5.42 -0.29
N PHE A 65 -0.20 6.70 -0.16
CA PHE A 65 -1.14 7.42 -1.04
C PHE A 65 -0.84 7.28 -2.54
N PRO A 66 0.42 7.29 -3.01
CA PRO A 66 0.74 7.01 -4.40
C PRO A 66 0.07 5.76 -4.99
N ARG A 67 -0.14 4.69 -4.20
CA ARG A 67 -0.81 3.48 -4.67
C ARG A 67 -2.28 3.71 -5.01
N SER A 68 -2.89 4.75 -4.45
CA SER A 68 -4.24 5.20 -4.79
C SER A 68 -4.32 5.87 -6.16
N LEU A 69 -3.19 6.26 -6.75
CA LEU A 69 -3.11 6.87 -8.09
C LEU A 69 -2.87 5.85 -9.20
N ARG A 70 -2.95 4.55 -8.87
CA ARG A 70 -2.64 3.45 -9.78
C ARG A 70 -3.42 3.49 -11.08
N VAL A 71 -4.71 3.83 -11.04
CA VAL A 71 -5.55 3.96 -12.24
C VAL A 71 -4.96 4.99 -13.21
N PHE A 72 -4.49 6.14 -12.72
CA PHE A 72 -3.90 7.19 -13.55
C PHE A 72 -2.55 6.78 -14.13
N THR A 73 -1.70 6.12 -13.34
CA THR A 73 -0.42 5.60 -13.85
C THR A 73 -0.63 4.51 -14.90
N GLY A 74 -1.66 3.66 -14.74
CA GLY A 74 -2.09 2.69 -15.74
C GLY A 74 -2.56 3.37 -17.02
N MET A 75 -3.44 4.37 -16.91
CA MET A 75 -3.91 5.17 -18.04
C MET A 75 -2.75 5.79 -18.84
N LEU A 76 -1.78 6.38 -18.15
CA LEU A 76 -0.60 6.96 -18.80
C LEU A 76 0.18 5.92 -19.61
N THR A 77 0.47 4.76 -18.99
CA THR A 77 1.21 3.68 -19.65
C THR A 77 0.44 3.06 -20.82
N ASP A 78 -0.89 2.97 -20.75
CA ASP A 78 -1.71 2.42 -21.83
C ASP A 78 -1.86 3.39 -23.01
N THR A 79 -1.90 4.70 -22.76
CA THR A 79 -2.34 5.70 -23.77
C THR A 79 -1.22 6.51 -24.40
N VAL A 80 -0.10 6.72 -23.69
CA VAL A 80 0.95 7.64 -24.14
C VAL A 80 2.25 6.86 -24.35
N PRO A 81 2.54 6.35 -25.56
CA PRO A 81 3.81 5.71 -25.83
C PRO A 81 4.94 6.75 -25.84
N ILE A 82 6.05 6.46 -25.15
CA ILE A 82 7.26 7.29 -25.13
C ILE A 82 8.32 6.59 -26.00
N PHE A 83 8.87 7.30 -26.99
CA PHE A 83 9.79 6.74 -28.00
C PHE A 83 9.24 5.50 -28.74
N GLY A 84 7.90 5.37 -28.82
CA GLY A 84 7.22 4.22 -29.43
C GLY A 84 7.04 3.00 -28.52
N TYR A 85 7.41 3.08 -27.23
CA TYR A 85 7.21 2.02 -26.25
C TYR A 85 6.15 2.44 -25.21
N ARG A 86 5.23 1.54 -24.85
CA ARG A 86 4.14 1.78 -23.89
C ARG A 86 4.56 1.57 -22.43
N ARG A 87 5.44 0.61 -22.14
CA ARG A 87 5.74 0.18 -20.75
C ARG A 87 7.14 0.56 -20.30
N ARG A 88 8.16 0.16 -21.07
CA ARG A 88 9.58 0.27 -20.71
C ARG A 88 10.01 1.66 -20.25
N PRO A 89 9.63 2.77 -20.92
CA PRO A 89 10.04 4.11 -20.49
C PRO A 89 9.48 4.48 -19.12
N TYR A 90 8.23 4.10 -18.81
CA TYR A 90 7.62 4.36 -17.52
C TYR A 90 8.26 3.54 -16.39
N ILE A 91 8.70 2.31 -16.68
CA ILE A 91 9.46 1.49 -15.73
C ILE A 91 10.77 2.20 -15.35
N VAL A 92 11.51 2.70 -16.34
CA VAL A 92 12.77 3.44 -16.12
C VAL A 92 12.54 4.76 -15.40
N ILE A 93 11.52 5.54 -15.79
CA ILE A 93 11.17 6.80 -15.11
C ILE A 93 10.80 6.55 -13.65
N GLY A 94 10.00 5.52 -13.38
CA GLY A 94 9.58 5.16 -12.03
C GLY A 94 10.76 4.80 -11.13
N TRP A 95 11.63 3.88 -11.57
CA TRP A 95 12.83 3.52 -10.81
C TRP A 95 13.83 4.68 -10.70
N GLY A 96 13.91 5.57 -11.69
CA GLY A 96 14.75 6.76 -11.64
C GLY A 96 14.28 7.76 -10.59
N MET A 97 12.97 7.91 -10.46
CA MET A 97 12.34 8.71 -9.41
C MET A 97 12.55 8.11 -8.02
N THR A 98 12.42 6.79 -7.87
CA THR A 98 12.74 6.08 -6.62
C THR A 98 14.22 6.22 -6.27
N PHE A 99 15.12 6.05 -7.25
CA PHE A 99 16.56 6.25 -7.07
C PHE A 99 16.86 7.65 -6.55
N LEU A 100 16.37 8.70 -7.24
CA LEU A 100 16.64 10.08 -6.85
C LEU A 100 16.13 10.38 -5.43
N SER A 101 14.91 9.94 -5.11
CA SER A 101 14.30 10.18 -3.80
C SER A 101 15.06 9.45 -2.68
N CYS A 102 15.40 8.17 -2.88
CA CYS A 102 16.21 7.40 -1.93
C CYS A 102 17.64 7.94 -1.81
N PHE A 103 18.24 8.38 -2.90
CA PHE A 103 19.57 8.99 -2.90
C PHE A 103 19.58 10.28 -2.08
N LEU A 104 18.58 11.14 -2.27
CA LEU A 104 18.41 12.34 -1.45
C LEU A 104 18.28 12.00 0.04
N MET A 105 17.47 10.99 0.40
CA MET A 105 17.37 10.55 1.81
C MET A 105 18.65 9.89 2.34
N ALA A 106 19.49 9.33 1.47
CA ALA A 106 20.77 8.78 1.88
C ALA A 106 21.78 9.88 2.23
N VAL A 107 21.81 10.97 1.46
CA VAL A 107 22.77 12.07 1.63
C VAL A 107 22.29 13.18 2.57
N LEU A 108 20.98 13.38 2.71
CA LEU A 108 20.42 14.35 3.64
C LEU A 108 20.41 13.76 5.05
N PRO A 109 21.14 14.34 6.02
CA PRO A 109 21.20 13.80 7.38
C PRO A 109 19.80 13.81 8.00
N LEU A 110 19.42 12.71 8.66
CA LEU A 110 18.20 12.65 9.47
C LEU A 110 18.27 13.62 10.67
N GLY A 111 19.50 13.93 11.11
CA GLY A 111 19.78 14.69 12.33
C GLY A 111 19.96 13.77 13.54
N ASP A 112 20.17 14.37 14.71
CA ASP A 112 20.32 13.65 15.97
C ASP A 112 18.97 13.03 16.43
N PRO A 113 18.98 11.99 17.28
CA PRO A 113 17.75 11.43 17.83
C PRO A 113 17.04 12.43 18.76
N TYR A 114 15.74 12.21 18.99
CA TYR A 114 14.96 13.06 19.89
C TYR A 114 15.52 13.08 21.32
N TYR A 115 15.87 11.91 21.86
CA TYR A 115 16.57 11.79 23.13
C TYR A 115 18.07 11.69 22.87
N GLY A 116 18.83 12.72 23.25
CA GLY A 116 20.30 12.68 23.19
C GLY A 116 20.92 11.69 24.19
N ASP A 117 20.17 11.35 25.24
CA ASP A 117 20.48 10.28 26.20
C ASP A 117 19.23 9.39 26.32
N GLN A 118 19.32 8.11 25.98
CA GLN A 118 18.15 7.22 26.01
C GLN A 118 17.72 6.86 27.44
N SER A 119 18.56 7.07 28.45
CA SER A 119 18.22 6.75 29.85
C SER A 119 17.08 7.61 30.41
N ILE A 120 16.82 8.77 29.79
CA ILE A 120 15.72 9.67 30.15
C ILE A 120 14.41 9.38 29.41
N ALA A 121 14.41 8.49 28.41
CA ALA A 121 13.25 8.26 27.55
C ALA A 121 12.06 7.63 28.28
N ASP A 122 12.33 6.88 29.36
CA ASP A 122 11.33 6.21 30.20
C ASP A 122 10.91 7.04 31.42
N LEU A 123 11.51 8.21 31.64
CA LEU A 123 11.18 9.09 32.76
C LEU A 123 10.05 10.06 32.39
N ASP A 124 9.20 10.38 33.35
CA ASP A 124 8.20 11.43 33.16
C ASP A 124 8.91 12.77 32.93
N THR A 125 8.52 13.49 31.88
CA THR A 125 8.99 14.83 31.57
C THR A 125 8.88 15.81 32.74
N ALA A 126 7.91 15.62 33.64
CA ALA A 126 7.75 16.42 34.86
C ALA A 126 8.82 16.15 35.93
N GLU A 127 9.50 15.00 35.87
CA GLU A 127 10.53 14.58 36.81
C GLU A 127 11.96 14.88 36.32
N LEU A 128 12.11 15.31 35.06
CA LEU A 128 13.40 15.63 34.46
C LEU A 128 14.01 16.90 35.05
N THR A 129 15.33 16.84 35.30
CA THR A 129 16.08 18.04 35.67
C THR A 129 16.16 19.01 34.47
N PRO A 130 16.33 20.33 34.71
CA PRO A 130 16.46 21.31 33.62
C PRO A 130 17.62 21.01 32.65
N GLU A 131 18.68 20.36 33.12
CA GLU A 131 19.82 19.96 32.30
C GLU A 131 19.48 18.76 31.39
N GLN A 132 18.72 17.79 31.90
CA GLN A 132 18.22 16.66 31.10
C GLN A 132 17.14 17.11 30.10
N LEU A 133 16.31 18.08 30.46
CA LEU A 133 15.33 18.64 29.53
C LEU A 133 16.01 19.34 28.34
N ALA A 134 17.19 19.93 28.56
CA ALA A 134 17.97 20.59 27.52
C ALA A 134 18.64 19.62 26.52
N THR A 135 18.76 18.32 26.85
CA THR A 135 19.29 17.31 25.92
C THR A 135 18.21 16.73 24.99
N ILE A 136 16.95 17.10 25.18
CA ILE A 136 15.84 16.69 24.32
C ILE A 136 15.78 17.60 23.09
N ASP A 137 15.89 17.02 21.91
CA ASP A 137 15.74 17.72 20.64
C ASP A 137 14.28 17.77 20.21
N THR A 138 13.59 18.81 20.67
CA THR A 138 12.17 19.05 20.34
C THR A 138 11.91 19.34 18.85
N ASP A 139 12.94 19.64 18.05
CA ASP A 139 12.80 19.87 16.60
C ASP A 139 12.99 18.58 15.76
N ALA A 140 13.44 17.47 16.36
CA ALA A 140 13.61 16.19 15.66
C ALA A 140 12.35 15.75 14.86
N PRO A 141 11.11 15.84 15.39
CA PRO A 141 9.90 15.49 14.62
C PRO A 141 9.74 16.30 13.33
N ASN A 142 10.10 17.59 13.33
CA ASN A 142 9.95 18.48 12.17
C ASN A 142 10.90 18.09 11.03
N ARG A 143 12.09 17.58 11.36
CA ARG A 143 13.02 17.03 10.37
C ARG A 143 12.43 15.83 9.62
N GLY A 144 11.61 15.04 10.31
CA GLY A 144 10.90 13.88 9.75
C GLY A 144 9.94 14.22 8.61
N ILE A 145 9.32 15.41 8.63
CA ILE A 145 8.33 15.83 7.62
C ILE A 145 8.95 15.84 6.21
N LYS A 146 10.19 16.35 6.08
CA LYS A 146 10.91 16.34 4.79
C LYS A 146 11.16 14.91 4.30
N MET A 147 11.48 14.00 5.21
CA MET A 147 11.70 12.58 4.89
C MET A 147 10.41 11.90 4.45
N ILE A 148 9.27 12.19 5.10
CA ILE A 148 7.96 11.67 4.70
C ILE A 148 7.64 12.05 3.24
N ILE A 149 7.89 13.30 2.84
CA ILE A 149 7.66 13.76 1.46
C ILE A 149 8.55 13.00 0.47
N LEU A 150 9.83 12.81 0.79
CA LEU A 150 10.76 12.04 -0.05
C LEU A 150 10.37 10.56 -0.13
N MET A 151 9.93 9.95 0.98
CA MET A 151 9.41 8.58 1.03
C MET A 151 8.14 8.42 0.17
N MET A 152 7.25 9.42 0.17
CA MET A 152 6.08 9.45 -0.70
C MET A 152 6.49 9.48 -2.18
N PHE A 153 7.43 10.34 -2.58
CA PHE A 153 7.93 10.38 -3.96
C PHE A 153 8.67 9.10 -4.36
N ALA A 154 9.44 8.51 -3.44
CA ALA A 154 10.09 7.24 -3.67
C ALA A 154 9.06 6.12 -3.94
N ASN A 155 7.98 6.07 -3.14
CA ASN A 155 6.90 5.11 -3.33
C ASN A 155 6.11 5.38 -4.62
N PHE A 156 5.90 6.66 -5.00
CA PHE A 156 5.29 7.01 -6.29
C PHE A 156 6.12 6.54 -7.49
N GLY A 157 7.45 6.65 -7.41
CA GLY A 157 8.34 6.05 -8.39
C GLY A 157 8.13 4.54 -8.54
N THR A 158 8.02 3.81 -7.42
CA THR A 158 7.74 2.36 -7.48
C THR A 158 6.38 2.07 -8.08
N VAL A 159 5.35 2.84 -7.74
CA VAL A 159 3.99 2.71 -8.31
C VAL A 159 4.00 2.87 -9.81
N LEU A 160 4.69 3.90 -10.32
CA LEU A 160 4.81 4.11 -11.76
C LEU A 160 5.55 2.95 -12.45
N ALA A 161 6.63 2.46 -11.84
CA ALA A 161 7.40 1.36 -12.39
C ALA A 161 6.60 0.05 -12.43
N TYR A 162 5.91 -0.26 -11.35
CA TYR A 162 5.05 -1.42 -11.28
C TYR A 162 3.86 -1.35 -12.25
N SER A 163 3.35 -0.15 -12.60
CA SER A 163 2.23 -0.05 -13.55
C SER A 163 2.64 -0.48 -14.96
N GLY A 164 3.87 -0.14 -15.36
CA GLY A 164 4.47 -0.68 -16.58
C GLY A 164 4.70 -2.19 -16.49
N PHE A 165 5.29 -2.65 -15.38
CA PHE A 165 5.58 -4.07 -15.14
C PHE A 165 4.33 -4.96 -15.13
N ASN A 166 3.26 -4.55 -14.43
CA ASN A 166 2.02 -5.32 -14.34
C ASN A 166 1.32 -5.42 -15.71
N GLY A 167 1.38 -4.37 -16.54
CA GLY A 167 0.89 -4.44 -17.92
C GLY A 167 1.62 -5.53 -18.71
N THR A 168 2.96 -5.51 -18.70
CA THR A 168 3.78 -6.55 -19.35
C THR A 168 3.49 -7.95 -18.79
N MET A 169 3.32 -8.08 -17.48
CA MET A 169 3.05 -9.36 -16.83
C MET A 169 1.68 -9.92 -17.21
N ILE A 170 0.65 -9.06 -17.32
CA ILE A 170 -0.67 -9.47 -17.79
C ILE A 170 -0.61 -9.95 -19.25
N GLU A 171 0.10 -9.22 -20.12
CA GLU A 171 0.29 -9.62 -21.52
C GLU A 171 0.95 -11.00 -21.63
N ILE A 172 1.98 -11.26 -20.82
CA ILE A 172 2.65 -12.57 -20.74
C ILE A 172 1.69 -13.64 -20.20
N SER A 173 1.00 -13.38 -19.09
CA SER A 173 0.07 -14.34 -18.49
C SER A 173 -1.14 -14.65 -19.38
N GLN A 174 -1.57 -13.72 -20.23
CA GLN A 174 -2.65 -13.98 -21.18
C GLN A 174 -2.22 -14.95 -22.29
N GLN A 175 -0.93 -14.96 -22.66
CA GLN A 175 -0.35 -15.88 -23.64
C GLN A 175 -0.16 -17.31 -23.10
N GLU A 176 -0.21 -17.49 -21.77
CA GLU A 176 -0.12 -18.82 -21.15
C GLU A 176 -1.34 -19.71 -21.53
N PRO A 177 -1.13 -21.02 -21.71
CA PRO A 177 -2.22 -21.98 -21.89
C PRO A 177 -3.26 -21.86 -20.77
N ALA A 178 -4.54 -22.06 -21.08
CA ALA A 178 -5.65 -21.83 -20.15
C ALA A 178 -5.53 -22.58 -18.79
N HIS A 179 -4.79 -23.69 -18.74
CA HIS A 179 -4.56 -24.48 -17.53
C HIS A 179 -3.36 -23.99 -16.68
N LEU A 180 -2.47 -23.15 -17.23
CA LEU A 180 -1.31 -22.56 -16.55
C LEU A 180 -1.42 -21.04 -16.41
N ARG A 181 -2.58 -20.47 -16.78
CA ARG A 181 -2.75 -19.02 -16.80
C ARG A 181 -2.60 -18.43 -15.40
N GLY A 182 -1.66 -17.50 -15.27
CA GLY A 182 -1.29 -16.83 -14.02
C GLY A 182 -0.03 -17.39 -13.35
N THR A 183 0.62 -18.42 -13.92
CA THR A 183 1.86 -18.97 -13.34
C THR A 183 3.00 -17.96 -13.36
N ALA A 184 3.23 -17.26 -14.47
CA ALA A 184 4.27 -16.23 -14.56
C ALA A 184 4.07 -15.10 -13.53
N MET A 185 2.82 -14.71 -13.27
CA MET A 185 2.48 -13.73 -12.24
C MET A 185 2.76 -14.27 -10.83
N GLY A 186 2.39 -15.52 -10.56
CA GLY A 186 2.66 -16.20 -9.30
C GLY A 186 4.16 -16.34 -9.01
N ASP A 187 4.96 -16.72 -10.02
CA ASP A 187 6.42 -16.85 -9.88
C ASP A 187 7.08 -15.50 -9.55
N CYS A 188 6.63 -14.42 -10.19
CA CYS A 188 7.10 -13.07 -9.87
C CYS A 188 6.72 -12.67 -8.44
N ASP A 189 5.50 -12.97 -8.00
CA ASP A 189 5.03 -12.67 -6.65
C ASP A 189 5.86 -13.42 -5.59
N VAL A 190 6.23 -14.68 -5.83
CA VAL A 190 7.14 -15.45 -4.95
C VAL A 190 8.50 -14.75 -4.82
N VAL A 191 9.06 -14.24 -5.92
CA VAL A 191 10.32 -13.46 -5.90
C VAL A 191 10.14 -12.18 -5.09
N PHE A 192 9.02 -11.45 -5.24
CA PHE A 192 8.75 -10.27 -4.42
C PHE A 192 8.65 -10.59 -2.94
N TYR A 193 8.02 -11.69 -2.54
CA TYR A 193 7.95 -12.11 -1.15
C TYR A 193 9.32 -12.46 -0.57
N TRP A 194 10.18 -13.14 -1.34
CA TRP A 194 11.56 -13.37 -0.92
C TRP A 194 12.31 -12.08 -0.61
N PHE A 195 12.23 -11.08 -1.50
CA PHE A 195 12.87 -9.79 -1.25
C PHE A 195 12.17 -8.98 -0.13
N ALA A 196 10.88 -9.16 0.09
CA ALA A 196 10.17 -8.58 1.23
C ALA A 196 10.65 -9.15 2.56
N VAL A 197 10.91 -10.48 2.64
CA VAL A 197 11.53 -11.15 3.79
C VAL A 197 12.90 -10.53 4.08
N VAL A 198 13.75 -10.41 3.05
CA VAL A 198 15.08 -9.80 3.18
C VAL A 198 14.98 -8.33 3.63
N SER A 199 14.06 -7.56 3.06
CA SER A 199 13.82 -6.16 3.43
C SER A 199 13.36 -6.02 4.90
N ALA A 200 12.45 -6.88 5.35
CA ALA A 200 11.95 -6.86 6.72
C ALA A 200 13.07 -7.19 7.73
N PHE A 201 13.93 -8.15 7.39
CA PHE A 201 15.12 -8.48 8.18
C PHE A 201 16.12 -7.32 8.21
N PHE A 202 16.42 -6.73 7.05
CA PHE A 202 17.36 -5.63 6.93
C PHE A 202 16.93 -4.39 7.72
N THR A 203 15.65 -4.05 7.71
CA THR A 203 15.11 -2.91 8.48
C THR A 203 14.96 -3.22 9.96
N GLY A 204 14.47 -4.41 10.32
CA GLY A 204 14.28 -4.80 11.72
C GLY A 204 15.58 -5.02 12.50
N LEU A 205 16.61 -5.56 11.86
CA LEU A 205 17.95 -5.67 12.46
C LEU A 205 18.76 -4.39 12.33
N GLY A 206 18.66 -3.72 11.18
CA GLY A 206 19.51 -2.57 10.86
C GLY A 206 19.15 -1.31 11.65
N LEU A 207 17.91 -1.21 12.14
CA LEU A 207 17.42 -0.08 12.95
C LEU A 207 17.00 -0.56 14.34
N ASN A 208 17.91 -1.18 15.09
CA ASN A 208 17.64 -1.71 16.42
C ASN A 208 18.62 -1.21 17.49
N SER A 209 19.32 -0.10 17.26
CA SER A 209 20.06 0.51 18.36
C SER A 209 19.11 1.12 19.40
N GLU A 210 19.63 1.48 20.56
CA GLU A 210 18.86 2.14 21.63
C GLU A 210 18.08 3.36 21.07
N ASP A 211 18.71 4.16 20.20
CA ASP A 211 18.05 5.30 19.54
C ASP A 211 16.82 4.95 18.69
N TYR A 212 16.71 3.71 18.21
CA TYR A 212 15.56 3.23 17.45
C TYR A 212 14.56 2.45 18.33
N GLY A 213 14.72 2.46 19.66
CA GLY A 213 13.91 1.71 20.62
C GLY A 213 14.26 0.22 20.67
N GLY A 214 15.52 -0.12 20.36
CA GLY A 214 16.05 -1.47 20.43
C GLY A 214 17.13 -1.62 21.50
N THR A 215 17.84 -2.75 21.49
CA THR A 215 18.85 -3.08 22.51
C THR A 215 20.26 -3.26 21.93
N PHE A 216 20.45 -3.01 20.63
CA PHE A 216 21.74 -3.23 19.99
C PHE A 216 22.69 -2.05 20.24
N SER A 217 23.97 -2.35 20.42
CA SER A 217 25.02 -1.31 20.49
C SER A 217 25.41 -0.72 19.13
N TRP A 218 24.81 -1.22 18.05
CA TRP A 218 25.09 -0.80 16.68
C TRP A 218 23.79 -0.66 15.88
N SER A 219 23.83 0.18 14.86
CA SER A 219 22.78 0.26 13.85
C SER A 219 23.40 0.57 12.48
N VAL A 220 22.70 0.18 11.42
CA VAL A 220 23.02 0.60 10.05
C VAL A 220 22.69 2.08 9.88
N GLY A 221 21.61 2.54 10.52
CA GLY A 221 21.09 3.90 10.44
C GLY A 221 20.19 4.12 9.22
N PHE A 222 19.20 4.99 9.36
CA PHE A 222 18.19 5.28 8.33
C PHE A 222 18.82 5.66 6.98
N ASN A 223 19.79 6.58 6.98
CA ASN A 223 20.47 7.07 5.78
C ASN A 223 21.16 5.96 4.98
N ALA A 224 21.84 5.03 5.66
CA ALA A 224 22.52 3.93 4.98
C ALA A 224 21.52 2.93 4.37
N ILE A 225 20.39 2.66 5.04
CA ILE A 225 19.29 1.86 4.45
C ILE A 225 18.76 2.52 3.18
N MET A 226 18.54 3.85 3.21
CA MET A 226 18.13 4.60 2.02
C MET A 226 19.19 4.56 0.92
N GLY A 227 20.47 4.55 1.28
CA GLY A 227 21.59 4.34 0.36
C GLY A 227 21.55 2.99 -0.34
N VAL A 228 21.22 1.91 0.38
CA VAL A 228 21.02 0.56 -0.21
C VAL A 228 19.80 0.57 -1.15
N CYS A 229 18.70 1.20 -0.77
CA CYS A 229 17.53 1.35 -1.66
C CYS A 229 17.86 2.16 -2.92
N ALA A 230 18.68 3.21 -2.81
CA ALA A 230 19.15 4.00 -3.94
C ALA A 230 20.04 3.15 -4.86
N ALA A 231 21.04 2.46 -4.31
CA ALA A 231 21.95 1.61 -5.08
C ALA A 231 21.20 0.50 -5.83
N THR A 232 20.28 -0.19 -5.17
CA THR A 232 19.47 -1.24 -5.81
C THR A 232 18.56 -0.67 -6.90
N SER A 233 17.91 0.47 -6.68
CA SER A 233 17.09 1.14 -7.70
C SER A 233 17.92 1.60 -8.91
N LEU A 234 19.13 2.09 -8.69
CA LEU A 234 20.06 2.49 -9.76
C LEU A 234 20.50 1.29 -10.59
N ILE A 235 20.82 0.16 -9.93
CA ILE A 235 21.22 -1.08 -10.61
C ILE A 235 20.09 -1.58 -11.51
N VAL A 236 18.82 -1.43 -11.12
CA VAL A 236 17.67 -1.91 -11.91
C VAL A 236 17.47 -1.14 -13.23
N LEU A 237 17.82 0.14 -13.29
CA LEU A 237 17.64 0.99 -14.50
C LEU A 237 18.22 0.38 -15.79
N PRO A 238 19.50 -0.04 -15.86
CA PRO A 238 20.05 -0.66 -17.06
C PRO A 238 19.34 -1.98 -17.41
N PHE A 239 19.00 -2.82 -16.43
CA PHE A 239 18.26 -4.06 -16.68
C PHE A 239 16.87 -3.79 -17.25
N CYS A 240 16.16 -2.77 -16.76
CA CYS A 240 14.87 -2.38 -17.31
C CYS A 240 14.96 -1.97 -18.78
N TRP A 241 16.04 -1.28 -19.18
CA TRP A 241 16.17 -0.85 -20.57
C TRP A 241 16.58 -1.99 -21.52
N TRP A 242 17.50 -2.85 -21.09
CA TRP A 242 18.10 -3.88 -21.95
C TRP A 242 17.44 -5.26 -21.85
N CYS A 243 16.91 -5.65 -20.69
CA CYS A 243 16.33 -6.98 -20.50
C CYS A 243 14.83 -7.03 -20.82
N ILE A 244 14.09 -5.92 -20.62
CA ILE A 244 12.67 -5.87 -20.98
C ILE A 244 12.58 -5.75 -22.50
N GLN A 245 12.12 -6.80 -23.16
CA GLN A 245 11.86 -6.80 -24.60
C GLN A 245 10.40 -6.41 -24.81
N GLU A 246 10.21 -5.23 -25.36
CA GLU A 246 8.92 -4.65 -25.72
C GLU A 246 8.99 -4.24 -27.19
N GLU A 247 7.97 -4.58 -27.96
CA GLU A 247 7.84 -4.18 -29.35
C GLU A 247 7.36 -2.74 -29.47
N ARG A 248 7.76 -2.05 -30.55
CA ARG A 248 7.29 -0.69 -30.78
C ARG A 248 5.84 -0.71 -31.24
N VAL A 249 5.06 0.20 -30.68
CA VAL A 249 3.65 0.31 -30.95
C VAL A 249 3.43 1.02 -32.28
N THR A 250 2.80 0.31 -33.22
CA THR A 250 2.52 0.79 -34.58
C THR A 250 1.14 1.43 -34.72
N SER A 251 0.24 1.20 -33.78
CA SER A 251 -1.14 1.71 -33.80
C SER A 251 -1.60 2.08 -32.39
N GLY A 252 -2.33 3.19 -32.27
CA GLY A 252 -2.95 3.59 -31.00
C GLY A 252 -4.05 2.63 -30.54
N PRO A 253 -4.56 2.80 -29.30
CA PRO A 253 -5.62 1.96 -28.76
C PRO A 253 -6.90 2.07 -29.60
N SER A 254 -7.67 0.98 -29.61
CA SER A 254 -8.91 0.85 -30.39
C SER A 254 -9.99 1.88 -30.03
N LYS A 255 -9.96 2.40 -28.80
CA LYS A 255 -10.84 3.48 -28.31
C LYS A 255 -10.13 4.38 -27.31
N SER A 256 -10.81 5.44 -26.86
CA SER A 256 -10.30 6.31 -25.79
C SER A 256 -10.40 5.63 -24.43
N VAL A 257 -9.39 5.82 -23.59
CA VAL A 257 -9.38 5.31 -22.20
C VAL A 257 -10.55 5.84 -21.36
N TYR A 258 -10.99 7.07 -21.63
CA TYR A 258 -12.13 7.66 -20.93
C TYR A 258 -13.44 6.97 -21.31
N THR A 259 -13.59 6.60 -22.58
CA THR A 259 -14.73 5.81 -23.06
C THR A 259 -14.70 4.41 -22.45
N PHE A 260 -13.53 3.77 -22.44
CA PHE A 260 -13.34 2.48 -21.77
C PHE A 260 -13.76 2.52 -20.30
N LEU A 261 -13.22 3.46 -19.51
CA LEU A 261 -13.56 3.59 -18.09
C LEU A 261 -15.04 3.90 -17.87
N TYR A 262 -15.62 4.79 -18.69
CA TYR A 262 -17.04 5.13 -18.59
C TYR A 262 -17.94 3.93 -18.86
N GLU A 263 -17.65 3.11 -19.87
CA GLU A 263 -18.40 1.89 -20.19
C GLU A 263 -18.18 0.79 -19.14
N LEU A 264 -16.92 0.60 -18.72
CA LEU A 264 -16.53 -0.40 -17.74
C LEU A 264 -17.21 -0.18 -16.39
N LEU A 265 -17.21 1.06 -15.89
CA LEU A 265 -17.81 1.41 -14.60
C LEU A 265 -19.33 1.30 -14.57
N GLN A 266 -19.99 1.30 -15.73
CA GLN A 266 -21.43 1.05 -15.82
C GLN A 266 -21.79 -0.42 -15.67
N ARG A 267 -20.85 -1.36 -15.87
CA ARG A 267 -21.13 -2.79 -15.78
C ARG A 267 -21.45 -3.16 -14.32
N LYS A 268 -22.56 -3.87 -14.13
CA LYS A 268 -23.08 -4.31 -12.82
C LYS A 268 -22.04 -4.97 -11.93
N THR A 269 -21.24 -5.83 -12.54
CA THR A 269 -20.20 -6.57 -11.84
C THR A 269 -19.07 -5.66 -11.37
N ILE A 270 -18.70 -4.64 -12.15
CA ILE A 270 -17.58 -3.75 -11.88
C ILE A 270 -17.90 -2.77 -10.76
N TYR A 271 -19.01 -2.04 -10.82
CA TYR A 271 -19.30 -1.07 -9.75
C TYR A 271 -19.59 -1.76 -8.41
N ARG A 272 -20.15 -2.98 -8.41
CA ARG A 272 -20.32 -3.79 -7.19
C ARG A 272 -18.99 -4.19 -6.60
N TYR A 273 -18.07 -4.65 -7.45
CA TYR A 273 -16.70 -4.98 -7.06
C TYR A 273 -15.98 -3.77 -6.46
N ILE A 274 -16.03 -2.61 -7.12
CA ILE A 274 -15.38 -1.38 -6.65
C ILE A 274 -15.99 -0.91 -5.34
N ALA A 275 -17.33 -0.92 -5.23
CA ALA A 275 -18.01 -0.57 -4.00
C ALA A 275 -17.60 -1.50 -2.84
N PHE A 276 -17.57 -2.81 -3.09
CA PHE A 276 -17.05 -3.78 -2.12
C PHE A 276 -15.62 -3.42 -1.71
N ARG A 277 -14.69 -3.32 -2.66
CA ARG A 277 -13.27 -3.06 -2.40
C ARG A 277 -13.08 -1.77 -1.60
N PHE A 278 -13.78 -0.70 -1.96
CA PHE A 278 -13.69 0.59 -1.29
C PHE A 278 -14.26 0.53 0.13
N PHE A 279 -15.55 0.22 0.29
CA PHE A 279 -16.21 0.28 1.59
C PHE A 279 -15.70 -0.78 2.56
N TYR A 280 -15.40 -1.99 2.09
CA TYR A 280 -14.77 -3.01 2.92
C TYR A 280 -13.42 -2.52 3.45
N ASN A 281 -12.55 -1.96 2.58
CA ASN A 281 -11.24 -1.50 3.03
C ASN A 281 -11.31 -0.26 3.92
N VAL A 282 -12.22 0.69 3.65
CA VAL A 282 -12.41 1.84 4.55
C VAL A 282 -12.81 1.36 5.95
N MET A 283 -13.81 0.49 6.03
CA MET A 283 -14.34 0.04 7.32
C MET A 283 -13.36 -0.89 8.04
N ALA A 284 -12.66 -1.78 7.33
CA ALA A 284 -11.74 -2.72 7.93
C ALA A 284 -10.37 -2.11 8.31
N MET A 285 -10.02 -0.94 7.76
CA MET A 285 -8.76 -0.24 8.04
C MET A 285 -8.91 0.85 9.11
N ILE A 286 -10.10 1.01 9.70
CA ILE A 286 -10.25 1.88 10.87
C ILE A 286 -9.49 1.23 12.02
N SER A 287 -8.59 2.00 12.58
CA SER A 287 -7.70 1.61 13.67
C SER A 287 -7.63 2.73 14.71
N VAL A 288 -6.66 2.64 15.61
CA VAL A 288 -6.38 3.63 16.65
C VAL A 288 -5.00 4.24 16.36
N THR A 289 -4.91 5.57 16.34
CA THR A 289 -3.71 6.38 16.10
C THR A 289 -2.58 6.03 17.05
N SER A 290 -2.91 5.82 18.33
CA SER A 290 -1.96 5.50 19.39
C SER A 290 -1.37 4.10 19.31
N ALA A 291 -1.78 3.26 18.36
CA ALA A 291 -1.27 1.90 18.21
C ALA A 291 0.27 1.81 18.12
N SER A 292 0.94 2.77 17.47
CA SER A 292 2.41 2.79 17.38
C SER A 292 3.06 3.21 18.70
N ALA A 293 2.46 4.17 19.41
CA ALA A 293 2.90 4.58 20.74
C ALA A 293 2.70 3.47 21.78
N ILE A 294 1.56 2.77 21.75
CA ILE A 294 1.28 1.61 22.61
C ILE A 294 2.30 0.49 22.35
N GLN A 295 2.63 0.22 21.07
CA GLN A 295 3.65 -0.77 20.71
C GLN A 295 5.01 -0.42 21.30
N SER A 296 5.46 0.84 21.22
CA SER A 296 6.76 1.24 21.77
C SER A 296 6.76 1.32 23.29
N THR A 297 5.76 1.95 23.90
CA THR A 297 5.80 2.39 25.30
C THR A 297 5.21 1.38 26.27
N TRP A 298 4.09 0.74 25.94
CA TRP A 298 3.45 -0.23 26.84
C TRP A 298 3.93 -1.66 26.59
N ALA A 299 4.10 -2.01 25.31
CA ALA A 299 4.47 -3.36 24.92
C ALA A 299 5.98 -3.56 24.73
N GLY A 300 6.77 -2.47 24.70
CA GLY A 300 8.23 -2.55 24.52
C GLY A 300 8.65 -3.28 23.24
N VAL A 301 7.88 -3.12 22.16
CA VAL A 301 8.12 -3.83 20.90
C VAL A 301 9.37 -3.25 20.24
N GLU A 302 10.45 -4.03 20.22
CA GLU A 302 11.66 -3.62 19.51
C GLU A 302 11.45 -3.68 17.98
N PRO A 303 12.19 -2.89 17.20
CA PRO A 303 12.16 -2.95 15.73
C PRO A 303 12.39 -4.34 15.14
N ILE A 304 13.18 -5.19 15.82
CA ILE A 304 13.44 -6.58 15.41
C ILE A 304 12.20 -7.45 15.59
N ASN A 305 11.40 -7.24 16.64
CA ASN A 305 10.16 -7.98 16.80
C ASN A 305 9.19 -7.66 15.66
N ASN A 306 9.07 -6.38 15.29
CA ASN A 306 8.26 -5.96 14.15
C ASN A 306 8.82 -6.48 12.80
N GLY A 307 10.14 -6.46 12.64
CA GLY A 307 10.83 -7.02 11.47
C GLY A 307 10.62 -8.52 11.32
N ILE A 308 10.77 -9.30 12.40
CA ILE A 308 10.51 -10.75 12.42
C ILE A 308 9.03 -11.04 12.13
N ALA A 309 8.09 -10.28 12.72
CA ALA A 309 6.66 -10.47 12.44
C ALA A 309 6.33 -10.24 10.96
N THR A 310 6.89 -9.16 10.37
CA THR A 310 6.73 -8.85 8.94
C THR A 310 7.38 -9.91 8.05
N MET A 311 8.58 -10.37 8.42
CA MET A 311 9.31 -11.43 7.74
C MET A 311 8.54 -12.75 7.74
N LEU A 312 8.05 -13.18 8.91
CA LEU A 312 7.24 -14.40 9.05
C LEU A 312 5.96 -14.28 8.23
N ALA A 313 5.29 -13.13 8.25
CA ALA A 313 4.11 -12.90 7.43
C ALA A 313 4.41 -13.05 5.92
N ALA A 314 5.52 -12.47 5.45
CA ALA A 314 5.94 -12.58 4.05
C ALA A 314 6.33 -14.03 3.68
N PHE A 315 7.10 -14.70 4.53
CA PHE A 315 7.55 -16.08 4.31
C PHE A 315 6.40 -17.09 4.32
N LEU A 316 5.47 -16.98 5.27
CA LEU A 316 4.28 -17.82 5.31
C LEU A 316 3.38 -17.60 4.10
N THR A 317 3.23 -16.36 3.65
CA THR A 317 2.47 -16.05 2.43
C THR A 317 3.12 -16.68 1.19
N MET A 318 4.45 -16.70 1.13
CA MET A 318 5.22 -17.31 0.05
C MET A 318 5.05 -18.83 -0.02
N LEU A 319 5.00 -19.53 1.12
CA LEU A 319 4.89 -20.99 1.17
C LEU A 319 3.50 -21.53 0.78
N GLY A 320 2.52 -20.65 0.52
CA GLY A 320 1.17 -21.06 0.09
C GLY A 320 0.40 -21.88 1.13
N THR A 321 0.90 -21.98 2.37
CA THR A 321 0.26 -22.75 3.44
C THR A 321 -0.95 -21.99 3.96
N GLN A 322 -2.12 -22.32 3.42
CA GLN A 322 -3.42 -21.84 3.90
C GLN A 322 -3.77 -22.26 5.35
N TRP A 323 -2.91 -23.04 6.04
CA TRP A 323 -3.27 -23.69 7.31
C TRP A 323 -2.13 -23.80 8.33
N PHE A 324 -1.41 -22.72 8.63
CA PHE A 324 -0.59 -22.73 9.84
C PHE A 324 -0.71 -21.50 10.74
N TRP A 325 -0.89 -21.81 12.02
CA TRP A 325 -1.34 -20.97 13.12
C TRP A 325 -0.16 -20.32 13.83
N LEU A 326 -0.03 -19.00 13.72
CA LEU A 326 0.84 -18.18 14.56
C LEU A 326 0.10 -16.91 15.00
N GLY A 327 -0.46 -16.94 16.21
CA GLY A 327 -0.84 -15.76 16.98
C GLY A 327 -2.10 -14.96 16.57
N VAL A 328 -2.57 -14.17 17.54
CA VAL A 328 -3.64 -13.17 17.44
C VAL A 328 -3.37 -12.06 16.38
N PRO A 329 -2.12 -11.59 16.15
CA PRO A 329 -1.85 -10.52 15.18
C PRO A 329 -2.00 -10.90 13.69
N LEU A 330 -1.97 -12.19 13.33
CA LEU A 330 -2.15 -12.64 11.95
C LEU A 330 -3.62 -12.89 11.57
N LEU A 331 -4.52 -13.05 12.55
CA LEU A 331 -5.96 -13.25 12.29
C LEU A 331 -6.56 -12.09 11.50
N GLU A 332 -6.13 -10.85 11.78
CA GLU A 332 -6.57 -9.68 11.01
C GLU A 332 -6.11 -9.72 9.56
N LYS A 333 -4.96 -10.34 9.25
CA LYS A 333 -4.39 -10.35 7.90
C LYS A 333 -5.05 -11.37 6.98
N ILE A 334 -5.75 -12.38 7.52
CA ILE A 334 -6.41 -13.44 6.73
C ILE A 334 -7.55 -12.88 5.88
N PRO A 335 -8.53 -12.12 6.42
CA PRO A 335 -9.60 -11.52 5.61
C PRO A 335 -9.06 -10.61 4.52
N PHE A 336 -8.03 -9.80 4.81
CA PHE A 336 -7.39 -8.95 3.81
C PHE A 336 -6.74 -9.77 2.69
N ALA A 337 -5.96 -10.80 3.02
CA ALA A 337 -5.33 -11.65 2.02
C ALA A 337 -6.37 -12.40 1.15
N ALA A 338 -7.44 -12.90 1.76
CA ALA A 338 -8.51 -13.58 1.05
C ALA A 338 -9.25 -12.64 0.08
N THR A 339 -9.58 -11.42 0.53
CA THR A 339 -10.26 -10.43 -0.32
C THR A 339 -9.35 -9.89 -1.44
N ASP A 340 -8.05 -9.79 -1.19
CA ASP A 340 -7.05 -9.45 -2.21
C ASP A 340 -6.95 -10.53 -3.29
N PHE A 341 -6.87 -11.79 -2.88
CA PHE A 341 -6.81 -12.92 -3.80
C PHE A 341 -8.07 -13.04 -4.66
N VAL A 342 -9.26 -13.00 -4.05
CA VAL A 342 -10.54 -13.03 -4.77
C VAL A 342 -10.62 -11.88 -5.77
N GLY A 343 -10.14 -10.70 -5.37
CA GLY A 343 -10.22 -9.55 -6.25
C GLY A 343 -9.18 -9.49 -7.36
N ALA A 344 -8.04 -10.16 -7.22
CA ALA A 344 -7.08 -10.35 -8.30
C ALA A 344 -7.63 -11.32 -9.36
N LEU A 345 -8.19 -12.47 -8.92
CA LEU A 345 -8.85 -13.43 -9.81
C LEU A 345 -9.99 -12.78 -10.61
N PHE A 346 -10.81 -11.97 -9.93
CA PHE A 346 -11.88 -11.23 -10.58
C PHE A 346 -11.38 -10.35 -11.74
N MET A 347 -10.29 -9.60 -11.51
CA MET A 347 -9.78 -8.65 -12.49
C MET A 347 -9.10 -9.33 -13.68
N LEU A 348 -8.45 -10.48 -13.48
CA LEU A 348 -7.90 -11.28 -14.57
C LEU A 348 -8.98 -11.83 -15.52
N GLU A 349 -10.23 -11.95 -15.07
CA GLU A 349 -11.33 -12.45 -15.88
C GLU A 349 -12.04 -11.35 -16.70
N VAL A 350 -11.80 -10.09 -16.39
CA VAL A 350 -12.41 -8.94 -17.07
C VAL A 350 -11.62 -8.63 -18.34
N ASP A 351 -12.33 -8.39 -19.44
CA ASP A 351 -11.73 -7.97 -20.71
C ASP A 351 -11.17 -6.54 -20.61
N SER A 352 -9.89 -6.39 -20.95
CA SER A 352 -9.15 -5.13 -20.85
C SER A 352 -9.25 -4.25 -22.09
N GLU A 353 -9.67 -4.76 -23.25
CA GLU A 353 -9.81 -3.99 -24.51
C GLU A 353 -8.62 -3.01 -24.78
N ASP A 354 -7.37 -3.50 -24.67
CA ASP A 354 -6.10 -2.76 -24.79
C ASP A 354 -5.68 -1.89 -23.58
N PHE A 355 -6.41 -1.95 -22.47
CA PHE A 355 -6.22 -1.14 -21.25
C PHE A 355 -5.89 -1.98 -20.01
N GLU A 356 -4.95 -2.92 -20.13
CA GLU A 356 -4.58 -3.88 -19.08
C GLU A 356 -4.13 -3.17 -17.79
N ALA A 357 -3.22 -2.20 -17.92
CA ALA A 357 -2.67 -1.49 -16.76
C ALA A 357 -3.70 -0.55 -16.12
N THR A 358 -4.58 0.05 -16.91
CA THR A 358 -5.69 0.88 -16.40
C THR A 358 -6.70 0.04 -15.63
N LEU A 359 -7.11 -1.12 -16.16
CA LEU A 359 -8.04 -2.04 -15.49
C LEU A 359 -7.48 -2.52 -14.16
N PHE A 360 -6.23 -3.00 -14.17
CA PHE A 360 -5.54 -3.42 -12.96
C PHE A 360 -5.36 -2.25 -11.98
N GLY A 361 -4.96 -1.08 -12.50
CA GLY A 361 -4.78 0.12 -11.72
C GLY A 361 -6.07 0.61 -11.05
N LEU A 362 -7.22 0.46 -11.70
CA LEU A 362 -8.53 0.74 -11.14
C LEU A 362 -8.87 -0.19 -9.98
N ALA A 363 -8.55 -1.47 -10.10
CA ALA A 363 -8.74 -2.43 -9.02
C ALA A 363 -7.93 -2.05 -7.77
N VAL A 364 -6.63 -1.78 -7.95
CA VAL A 364 -5.76 -1.36 -6.85
C VAL A 364 -6.22 -0.04 -6.26
N THR A 365 -6.58 0.93 -7.10
CA THR A 365 -7.08 2.24 -6.67
C THR A 365 -8.32 2.12 -5.78
N SER A 366 -9.29 1.28 -6.19
CA SER A 366 -10.54 1.08 -5.45
C SER A 366 -10.34 0.59 -4.02
N GLN A 367 -9.27 -0.16 -3.78
CA GLN A 367 -8.87 -0.62 -2.44
C GLN A 367 -7.99 0.41 -1.72
N ARG A 368 -6.93 0.89 -2.37
CA ARG A 368 -5.85 1.66 -1.73
C ARG A 368 -6.29 3.07 -1.34
N VAL A 369 -7.25 3.66 -2.04
CA VAL A 369 -7.91 4.92 -1.62
C VAL A 369 -8.56 4.79 -0.24
N GLY A 370 -9.03 3.59 0.12
CA GLY A 370 -9.69 3.36 1.40
C GLY A 370 -8.77 3.56 2.62
N ILE A 371 -7.47 3.28 2.49
CA ILE A 371 -6.50 3.39 3.60
C ILE A 371 -6.40 4.84 4.13
N PRO A 372 -5.97 5.83 3.33
CA PRO A 372 -5.82 7.18 3.83
C PRO A 372 -7.17 7.82 4.18
N PHE A 373 -8.27 7.37 3.57
CA PHE A 373 -9.62 7.77 3.97
C PHE A 373 -10.00 7.24 5.36
N ALA A 374 -9.72 5.95 5.64
CA ALA A 374 -9.90 5.35 6.96
C ALA A 374 -9.03 6.01 8.02
N THR A 375 -7.77 6.34 7.69
CA THR A 375 -6.87 7.07 8.59
C THR A 375 -7.45 8.41 9.04
N VAL A 376 -8.09 9.15 8.13
CA VAL A 376 -8.72 10.43 8.46
C VAL A 376 -9.92 10.24 9.38
N ILE A 377 -10.73 9.20 9.15
CA ILE A 377 -11.83 8.84 10.04
C ILE A 377 -11.29 8.46 11.42
N THR A 378 -10.29 7.59 11.49
CA THR A 378 -9.60 7.18 12.72
C THR A 378 -9.13 8.40 13.50
N LYS A 379 -8.35 9.29 12.89
CA LYS A 379 -7.89 10.52 13.53
C LYS A 379 -9.01 11.43 14.01
N SER A 380 -10.08 11.55 13.21
CA SER A 380 -11.23 12.39 13.56
C SER A 380 -11.99 11.84 14.77
N ILE A 381 -12.07 10.52 14.92
CA ILE A 381 -12.66 9.84 16.08
C ILE A 381 -11.71 9.96 17.28
N ASP A 382 -10.44 9.65 17.07
CA ASP A 382 -9.41 9.61 18.10
C ASP A 382 -9.11 10.98 18.71
N GLY A 383 -9.27 12.07 17.96
CA GLY A 383 -9.13 13.43 18.47
C GLY A 383 -10.13 13.82 19.57
N TYR A 384 -11.10 12.96 19.91
CA TYR A 384 -11.99 13.09 21.07
C TYR A 384 -11.50 12.36 22.32
N PHE A 385 -10.41 11.59 22.23
CA PHE A 385 -9.88 10.76 23.29
C PHE A 385 -8.47 11.23 23.69
N ASP A 386 -8.13 11.12 24.98
CA ASP A 386 -6.81 11.45 25.49
C ASP A 386 -5.85 10.25 25.28
N ILE A 387 -5.51 9.99 24.02
CA ILE A 387 -4.71 8.82 23.60
C ILE A 387 -3.45 9.19 22.82
N GLU A 388 -3.13 10.47 22.71
CA GLU A 388 -1.88 10.93 22.10
C GLU A 388 -0.66 10.46 22.94
N ARG A 389 0.54 10.48 22.35
CA ARG A 389 1.74 9.90 22.93
C ARG A 389 2.06 10.38 24.36
N GLU A 390 1.83 11.66 24.63
CA GLU A 390 2.03 12.28 25.96
C GLU A 390 1.18 11.62 27.04
N TYR A 391 -0.07 11.24 26.71
CA TYR A 391 -0.97 10.54 27.63
C TYR A 391 -0.59 9.06 27.77
N ILE A 392 -0.17 8.42 26.67
CA ILE A 392 0.28 7.02 26.68
C ILE A 392 1.48 6.83 27.61
N GLN A 393 2.40 7.80 27.68
CA GLN A 393 3.56 7.76 28.57
C GLN A 393 3.18 7.81 30.06
N GLN A 394 2.06 8.44 30.43
CA GLN A 394 1.60 8.51 31.83
C GLN A 394 1.09 7.17 32.37
N ASP A 395 0.70 6.25 31.47
CA ASP A 395 0.22 4.89 31.76
C ASP A 395 -0.78 4.78 32.94
N ASP A 396 -1.75 5.70 33.02
CA ASP A 396 -2.76 5.70 34.08
C ASP A 396 -4.02 4.89 33.70
N HIS A 397 -4.91 4.69 34.67
CA HIS A 397 -6.16 3.97 34.42
C HIS A 397 -7.12 4.72 33.47
N HIS A 398 -7.06 6.06 33.45
CA HIS A 398 -7.92 6.87 32.59
C HIS A 398 -7.56 6.64 31.12
N VAL A 399 -6.29 6.79 30.77
CA VAL A 399 -5.75 6.62 29.42
C VAL A 399 -5.98 5.20 28.94
N ARG A 400 -5.74 4.17 29.77
CA ARG A 400 -6.07 2.77 29.41
C ARG A 400 -7.56 2.58 29.10
N SER A 401 -8.46 3.28 29.81
CA SER A 401 -9.89 3.24 29.52
C SER A 401 -10.23 3.96 28.20
N GLN A 402 -9.65 5.14 27.95
CA GLN A 402 -9.82 5.89 26.69
C GLN A 402 -9.35 5.07 25.49
N VAL A 403 -8.16 4.46 25.56
CA VAL A 403 -7.64 3.56 24.55
C VAL A 403 -8.58 2.38 24.33
N THR A 404 -9.11 1.78 25.40
CA THR A 404 -10.07 0.67 25.30
C THR A 404 -11.32 1.10 24.54
N TYR A 405 -11.88 2.29 24.82
CA TYR A 405 -13.05 2.80 24.10
C TYR A 405 -12.75 3.06 22.62
N ALA A 406 -11.59 3.63 22.30
CA ALA A 406 -11.17 3.86 20.92
C ALA A 406 -11.08 2.53 20.14
N TYR A 407 -10.46 1.49 20.72
CA TYR A 407 -10.40 0.16 20.11
C TYR A 407 -11.78 -0.49 19.97
N LEU A 408 -12.68 -0.34 20.95
CA LEU A 408 -14.04 -0.87 20.85
C LEU A 408 -14.81 -0.23 19.69
N ILE A 409 -14.67 1.08 19.49
CA ILE A 409 -15.27 1.78 18.34
C ILE A 409 -14.66 1.27 17.03
N ALA A 410 -13.33 1.19 16.94
CA ALA A 410 -12.65 0.71 15.75
C ALA A 410 -13.09 -0.72 15.38
N TYR A 411 -13.11 -1.64 16.36
CA TYR A 411 -13.53 -3.02 16.13
C TYR A 411 -15.03 -3.13 15.78
N ALA A 412 -15.90 -2.32 16.38
CA ALA A 412 -17.31 -2.27 16.01
C ALA A 412 -17.50 -1.86 14.54
N VAL A 413 -16.74 -0.87 14.07
CA VAL A 413 -16.77 -0.44 12.67
C VAL A 413 -16.14 -1.49 11.74
N ASN A 414 -15.04 -2.13 12.14
CA ASN A 414 -14.42 -3.22 11.38
C ASN A 414 -15.40 -4.38 11.14
N LEU A 415 -16.26 -4.71 12.11
CA LEU A 415 -17.30 -5.73 11.93
C LEU A 415 -18.36 -5.34 10.89
N LEU A 416 -18.65 -4.04 10.73
CA LEU A 416 -19.56 -3.55 9.67
C LEU A 416 -18.99 -3.78 8.26
N ALA A 417 -17.67 -3.96 8.11
CA ALA A 417 -17.06 -4.29 6.82
C ALA A 417 -17.65 -5.58 6.21
N ILE A 418 -18.06 -6.54 7.05
CA ILE A 418 -18.63 -7.83 6.62
C ILE A 418 -19.90 -7.64 5.77
N VAL A 419 -20.70 -6.60 6.04
CA VAL A 419 -21.92 -6.30 5.26
C VAL A 419 -21.62 -6.11 3.78
N PHE A 420 -20.45 -5.53 3.46
CA PHE A 420 -20.06 -5.27 2.08
C PHE A 420 -19.65 -6.54 1.33
N VAL A 421 -19.35 -7.65 2.01
CA VAL A 421 -19.06 -8.94 1.35
C VAL A 421 -20.23 -9.41 0.49
N VAL A 422 -21.47 -9.01 0.82
CA VAL A 422 -22.69 -9.32 0.04
C VAL A 422 -22.65 -8.75 -1.39
N LEU A 423 -21.81 -7.74 -1.65
CA LEU A 423 -21.61 -7.18 -3.00
C LEU A 423 -20.77 -8.08 -3.90
N LEU A 424 -19.97 -8.99 -3.34
CA LEU A 424 -19.20 -9.95 -4.11
C LEU A 424 -20.10 -11.05 -4.69
N PRO A 425 -19.78 -11.55 -5.90
CA PRO A 425 -20.44 -12.75 -6.42
C PRO A 425 -20.12 -13.95 -5.53
N ARG A 426 -21.10 -14.82 -5.28
CA ARG A 426 -20.95 -15.95 -4.35
C ARG A 426 -20.09 -17.06 -4.95
N GLN A 427 -20.06 -17.19 -6.28
CA GLN A 427 -19.31 -18.23 -7.00
C GLN A 427 -18.80 -17.72 -8.35
N LYS A 428 -17.73 -18.37 -8.85
CA LYS A 428 -17.15 -18.10 -10.18
C LYS A 428 -18.17 -18.24 -11.31
N GLU A 429 -19.09 -19.20 -11.20
CA GLU A 429 -20.14 -19.37 -12.21
C GLU A 429 -21.13 -18.20 -12.21
N GLU A 430 -21.47 -17.67 -11.04
CA GLU A 430 -22.31 -16.48 -10.91
C GLU A 430 -21.62 -15.25 -11.53
N LEU A 431 -20.32 -15.10 -11.31
CA LEU A 431 -19.51 -14.05 -11.95
C LEU A 431 -19.58 -14.16 -13.48
N HIS A 432 -19.36 -15.35 -14.04
CA HIS A 432 -19.44 -15.57 -15.48
C HIS A 432 -20.85 -15.29 -16.03
N ARG A 433 -21.91 -15.65 -15.29
CA ARG A 433 -23.30 -15.32 -15.65
C ARG A 433 -23.50 -13.81 -15.68
N MET A 434 -23.10 -13.10 -14.63
CA MET A 434 -23.19 -11.63 -14.57
C MET A 434 -22.39 -10.93 -15.68
N GLN A 435 -21.24 -11.50 -16.08
CA GLN A 435 -20.45 -10.99 -17.20
C GLN A 435 -21.15 -11.20 -18.55
N ARG A 436 -21.80 -12.37 -18.76
CA ARG A 436 -22.56 -12.66 -19.99
C ARG A 436 -23.82 -11.79 -20.12
N ASP A 437 -24.50 -11.55 -19.01
CA ASP A 437 -25.70 -10.72 -18.99
C ASP A 437 -25.41 -9.25 -19.35
N ASN A 438 -24.14 -8.82 -19.21
CA ASN A 438 -23.63 -7.49 -19.52
C ASN A 438 -24.55 -6.35 -19.04
N ALA A 439 -25.18 -6.54 -17.88
CA ALA A 439 -26.13 -5.58 -17.34
C ALA A 439 -25.41 -4.27 -16.99
N THR A 440 -25.89 -3.15 -17.53
CA THR A 440 -25.30 -1.83 -17.31
C THR A 440 -26.24 -0.91 -16.54
N ASN A 441 -25.67 -0.04 -15.70
CA ASN A 441 -26.42 1.00 -15.00
C ASN A 441 -25.60 2.29 -14.96
N LYS A 442 -26.07 3.31 -15.70
CA LYS A 442 -25.43 4.63 -15.81
C LYS A 442 -25.33 5.37 -14.48
N ILE A 443 -26.38 5.32 -13.67
CA ILE A 443 -26.43 6.05 -12.40
C ILE A 443 -25.40 5.49 -11.44
N MET A 444 -25.32 4.15 -11.33
CA MET A 444 -24.34 3.49 -10.46
C MET A 444 -22.90 3.75 -10.93
N GLY A 445 -22.65 3.70 -12.24
CA GLY A 445 -21.33 4.02 -12.78
C GLY A 445 -20.88 5.44 -12.46
N ILE A 446 -21.76 6.44 -12.63
CA ILE A 446 -21.46 7.84 -12.27
C ILE A 446 -21.23 7.97 -10.76
N ALA A 447 -22.07 7.34 -9.94
CA ALA A 447 -21.91 7.36 -8.48
C ALA A 447 -20.54 6.79 -8.06
N THR A 448 -20.10 5.69 -8.66
CA THR A 448 -18.78 5.09 -8.40
C THR A 448 -17.64 6.04 -8.75
N ILE A 449 -17.71 6.73 -9.90
CA ILE A 449 -16.72 7.73 -10.30
C ILE A 449 -16.65 8.87 -9.27
N CYS A 450 -17.82 9.42 -8.90
CA CYS A 450 -17.90 10.51 -7.93
C CYS A 450 -17.32 10.11 -6.57
N VAL A 451 -17.63 8.91 -6.07
CA VAL A 451 -17.11 8.40 -4.80
C VAL A 451 -15.58 8.27 -4.84
N LEU A 452 -15.02 7.70 -5.90
CA LEU A 452 -13.56 7.53 -6.00
C LEU A 452 -12.84 8.88 -6.12
N ILE A 453 -13.35 9.82 -6.93
CA ILE A 453 -12.77 11.16 -7.07
C ILE A 453 -12.85 11.91 -5.75
N PHE A 454 -14.01 11.88 -5.09
CA PHE A 454 -14.20 12.50 -3.78
C PHE A 454 -13.23 11.91 -2.76
N ALA A 455 -13.15 10.58 -2.66
CA ALA A 455 -12.28 9.92 -1.69
C ALA A 455 -10.80 10.23 -1.93
N LEU A 456 -10.36 10.31 -3.19
CA LEU A 456 -9.00 10.74 -3.55
C LEU A 456 -8.71 12.19 -3.14
N ALA A 457 -9.58 13.12 -3.52
CA ALA A 457 -9.39 14.55 -3.24
C ALA A 457 -9.45 14.84 -1.73
N TRP A 458 -10.44 14.24 -1.05
CA TRP A 458 -10.62 14.35 0.38
C TRP A 458 -9.42 13.80 1.15
N SER A 459 -8.98 12.59 0.81
CA SER A 459 -7.81 11.94 1.40
C SER A 459 -6.55 12.80 1.26
N LEU A 460 -6.28 13.31 0.05
CA LEU A 460 -5.09 14.13 -0.19
C LEU A 460 -5.15 15.43 0.61
N MET A 461 -6.29 16.13 0.56
CA MET A 461 -6.48 17.39 1.29
C MET A 461 -6.27 17.20 2.80
N THR A 462 -6.94 16.22 3.39
CA THR A 462 -6.92 16.01 4.85
C THR A 462 -5.57 15.49 5.36
N ASN A 463 -4.88 14.64 4.61
CA ASN A 463 -3.52 14.21 4.99
C ASN A 463 -2.50 15.34 4.86
N ILE A 464 -2.65 16.25 3.89
CA ILE A 464 -1.79 17.43 3.78
C ILE A 464 -2.04 18.41 4.94
N LEU A 465 -3.29 18.60 5.35
CA LEU A 465 -3.62 19.46 6.50
C LEU A 465 -2.96 18.99 7.81
N SER A 466 -2.81 17.67 8.01
CA SER A 466 -2.10 17.11 9.18
C SER A 466 -0.59 17.38 9.20
N LEU A 467 0.03 17.81 8.08
CA LEU A 467 1.48 18.05 8.01
C LEU A 467 1.89 19.48 8.36
N PHE A 468 0.96 20.43 8.35
CA PHE A 468 1.25 21.83 8.61
C PHE A 468 0.81 22.22 10.01
N ASP A 469 1.70 22.85 10.78
CA ASP A 469 1.45 23.27 12.16
C ASP A 469 0.21 24.18 12.28
N SER A 470 -0.06 24.99 11.25
CA SER A 470 -1.23 25.88 11.22
C SER A 470 -2.57 25.15 11.14
N THR A 471 -2.59 23.91 10.65
CA THR A 471 -3.82 23.14 10.38
C THR A 471 -3.88 21.80 11.10
N SER A 472 -2.79 21.37 11.75
CA SER A 472 -2.71 20.13 12.51
C SER A 472 -3.64 20.11 13.73
N CYS A 473 -3.95 21.28 14.31
CA CYS A 473 -4.87 21.42 15.45
C CYS A 473 -6.34 21.12 15.10
N LEU A 474 -6.72 21.12 13.81
CA LEU A 474 -8.09 20.84 13.39
C LEU A 474 -8.45 19.38 13.69
N ARG A 475 -9.67 19.14 14.18
CA ARG A 475 -10.16 17.77 14.46
C ARG A 475 -10.15 16.85 13.23
N ILE A 476 -10.44 17.41 12.05
CA ILE A 476 -10.36 16.67 10.78
C ILE A 476 -8.93 16.23 10.44
N ALA A 477 -7.92 16.92 10.98
CA ALA A 477 -6.51 16.60 10.83
C ALA A 477 -5.99 15.70 11.98
N GLY A 478 -6.83 15.39 12.97
CA GLY A 478 -6.51 14.60 14.17
C GLY A 478 -6.14 15.41 15.41
N GLY A 479 -6.20 16.75 15.36
CA GLY A 479 -5.96 17.59 16.54
C GLY A 479 -7.14 17.64 17.51
N SER A 480 -6.92 18.14 18.72
CA SER A 480 -7.95 18.28 19.78
C SER A 480 -8.99 19.39 19.50
N GLY A 481 -8.65 20.31 18.60
CA GLY A 481 -9.49 21.42 18.19
C GLY A 481 -8.81 22.77 18.39
N CYS A 482 -8.65 23.47 17.28
CA CYS A 482 -8.68 24.92 17.16
C CYS A 482 -9.95 25.27 16.34
#